data_AF-A0A2P6MZH0-F1
#
_entry.id   AF-A0A2P6MZH0-F1
#
_cell.length_a   1.000
_cell.length_b   1.000
_cell.length_c   1.000
_cell.angle_alpha   90.00
_cell.angle_beta   90.00
_cell.angle_gamma   90.00
#
_symmetry.space_group_name_H-M   'P 1'
#
loop_
_entity.id
_entity.type
_entity.pdbx_description
1 polymer ?
#
loop_
_entity_poly.entity_id
_entity_poly.type
_entity_poly.pdbx_seq_one_letter_code
_entity_poly.pdbx_strand_id
1 'polypeptide(L)'
;MSWCRREESPQLTVNQAINRIFSEYSDDFKYRGDLPLANWTYCLSAVGTYLVIIFALKKFMANREAFKLSGVVPLHNSILCIWSLAMLLGIIYELVRIYLSETQDKTLLYFCDPEHRLAKGKQVWWFYIFFLSKSYELLDTVIIVLKKRPIIFLHVYHHCITLILTFVMLEHETGVQWMAISANAAVHVPMYFYYALSSVGYSPWWKRYITQFQIIQFVCDLIANFIGFWFIFHDGRKCAGHPFSWIFGQSVLLSFLLLFINFFVKTYSKKPEARRPTKKEN
;
A
#
# COMPACT_ATOMS: atom_id res chain seq x y z
N MET A 1 19.51 0.05 -52.33
CA MET A 1 18.38 -0.31 -51.45
C MET A 1 18.93 -0.87 -50.15
N SER A 2 19.30 0.01 -49.22
CA SER A 2 19.81 -0.34 -47.89
C SER A 2 18.63 -0.47 -46.94
N TRP A 3 18.26 -1.70 -46.61
CA TRP A 3 17.18 -1.98 -45.67
C TRP A 3 17.58 -1.54 -44.25
N CYS A 4 16.71 -0.71 -43.69
CA CYS A 4 16.74 -0.20 -42.32
C CYS A 4 16.82 -1.38 -41.33
N ARG A 5 17.99 -1.61 -40.74
CA ARG A 5 18.14 -2.55 -39.62
C ARG A 5 17.52 -1.87 -38.39
N ARG A 6 16.30 -2.28 -38.05
CA ARG A 6 15.61 -1.87 -36.84
C ARG A 6 16.40 -2.46 -35.67
N GLU A 7 17.04 -1.62 -34.85
CA GLU A 7 17.62 -2.04 -33.58
C GLU A 7 16.49 -2.56 -32.69
N GLU A 8 16.40 -3.88 -32.54
CA GLU A 8 15.57 -4.50 -31.52
C GLU A 8 16.20 -4.19 -30.15
N SER A 9 15.51 -3.37 -29.35
CA SER A 9 15.81 -3.20 -27.93
C SER A 9 15.86 -4.59 -27.26
N PRO A 10 16.92 -4.93 -26.50
CA PRO A 10 17.00 -6.24 -25.89
C PRO A 10 15.81 -6.45 -24.95
N GLN A 11 15.00 -7.48 -25.21
CA GLN A 11 13.98 -7.88 -24.26
C GLN A 11 14.67 -8.34 -22.97
N LEU A 12 14.54 -7.55 -21.91
CA LEU A 12 15.08 -7.85 -20.60
C LEU A 12 14.48 -9.18 -20.12
N THR A 13 15.29 -10.22 -19.98
CA THR A 13 14.79 -11.49 -19.45
C THR A 13 14.38 -11.33 -17.99
N VAL A 14 13.40 -12.11 -17.51
CA VAL A 14 12.91 -12.04 -16.12
C VAL A 14 14.06 -12.21 -15.12
N ASN A 15 15.03 -13.08 -15.41
CA ASN A 15 16.21 -13.27 -14.57
C ASN A 15 17.13 -12.04 -14.55
N GLN A 16 17.28 -11.35 -15.67
CA GLN A 16 18.02 -10.08 -15.71
C GLN A 16 17.27 -8.97 -14.95
N ALA A 17 15.94 -8.93 -15.03
CA ALA A 17 15.11 -8.00 -14.24
C ALA A 17 15.24 -8.26 -12.74
N ILE A 18 15.15 -9.53 -12.31
CA ILE A 18 15.31 -9.96 -10.92
C ILE A 18 16.72 -9.63 -10.42
N ASN A 19 17.76 -9.99 -11.18
CA ASN A 19 19.13 -9.68 -10.81
C ASN A 19 19.37 -8.18 -10.74
N ARG A 20 18.71 -7.37 -11.58
CA ARG A 20 18.78 -5.91 -11.50
C ARG A 20 18.16 -5.39 -10.19
N ILE A 21 16.96 -5.85 -9.86
CA ILE A 21 16.25 -5.47 -8.61
C ILE A 21 17.06 -5.84 -7.35
N PHE A 22 17.69 -7.02 -7.34
CA PHE A 22 18.52 -7.43 -6.19
C PHE A 22 19.94 -6.86 -6.21
N SER A 23 20.51 -6.56 -7.39
CA SER A 23 21.77 -5.81 -7.48
C SER A 23 21.64 -4.37 -6.99
N GLU A 24 20.41 -3.84 -7.01
CA GLU A 24 20.04 -2.54 -6.45
C GLU A 24 19.84 -2.58 -4.93
N TYR A 25 19.84 -3.77 -4.29
CA TYR A 25 19.86 -3.88 -2.82
C TYR A 25 21.25 -3.52 -2.27
N SER A 26 21.54 -2.23 -2.29
CA SER A 26 22.83 -1.64 -1.95
C SER A 26 22.66 -0.55 -0.88
N ASP A 27 23.71 -0.35 -0.07
CA ASP A 27 23.76 0.76 0.88
C ASP A 27 23.78 2.14 0.19
N ASP A 28 24.06 2.18 -1.13
CA ASP A 28 24.08 3.40 -1.96
C ASP A 28 22.79 3.61 -2.78
N PHE A 29 21.77 2.78 -2.59
CA PHE A 29 20.51 2.90 -3.31
C PHE A 29 19.83 4.25 -3.05
N LYS A 30 19.39 4.92 -4.11
CA LYS A 30 18.64 6.19 -4.04
C LYS A 30 17.62 6.20 -5.17
N TYR A 31 16.47 6.84 -4.92
CA TYR A 31 15.55 7.15 -6.00
C TYR A 31 16.20 8.23 -6.89
N ARG A 32 16.51 7.91 -8.15
CA ARG A 32 17.11 8.87 -9.12
C ARG A 32 16.18 9.18 -10.29
N GLY A 33 14.89 8.87 -10.17
CA GLY A 33 13.90 9.03 -11.24
C GLY A 33 14.04 8.04 -12.40
N ASP A 34 14.97 7.08 -12.31
CA ASP A 34 15.25 6.04 -13.29
C ASP A 34 14.76 4.65 -12.86
N LEU A 35 14.19 4.55 -11.66
CA LEU A 35 13.68 3.29 -11.13
C LEU A 35 12.51 2.77 -11.98
N PRO A 36 12.50 1.48 -12.35
CA PRO A 36 11.45 0.91 -13.16
C PRO A 36 10.07 1.18 -12.55
N LEU A 37 9.11 1.63 -13.37
CA LEU A 37 7.73 1.90 -12.97
C LEU A 37 7.54 3.06 -11.96
N ALA A 38 8.60 3.56 -11.31
CA ALA A 38 8.50 4.67 -10.37
C ALA A 38 8.62 6.01 -11.11
N ASN A 39 7.60 6.36 -11.90
CA ASN A 39 7.46 7.66 -12.54
C ASN A 39 5.98 8.08 -12.68
N TRP A 40 5.73 9.38 -12.88
CA TRP A 40 4.39 9.94 -13.02
C TRP A 40 3.59 9.30 -14.17
N THR A 41 4.23 9.08 -15.32
CA THR A 41 3.59 8.45 -16.48
C THR A 41 3.06 7.07 -16.13
N TYR A 42 3.84 6.25 -15.44
CA TYR A 42 3.39 4.95 -14.95
C TYR A 42 2.25 5.10 -13.95
N CYS A 43 2.38 5.92 -12.91
CA CYS A 43 1.35 6.04 -11.88
C CYS A 43 -0.01 6.45 -12.45
N LEU A 44 -0.03 7.49 -13.29
CA LEU A 44 -1.26 7.98 -13.92
C LEU A 44 -1.83 6.98 -14.92
N SER A 45 -0.98 6.35 -15.75
CA SER A 45 -1.44 5.34 -16.71
C SER A 45 -1.91 4.06 -16.03
N ALA A 46 -1.29 3.64 -14.92
CA ALA A 46 -1.71 2.50 -14.11
C ALA A 46 -3.08 2.75 -13.47
N VAL A 47 -3.30 3.92 -12.86
CA VAL A 47 -4.63 4.29 -12.30
C VAL A 47 -5.69 4.37 -13.41
N GLY A 48 -5.38 5.03 -14.53
CA GLY A 48 -6.31 5.11 -15.67
C GLY A 48 -6.67 3.74 -16.23
N THR A 49 -5.66 2.89 -16.44
CA THR A 49 -5.84 1.51 -16.92
C THR A 49 -6.63 0.67 -15.93
N TYR A 50 -6.33 0.77 -14.63
CA TYR A 50 -7.05 0.10 -13.56
C TYR A 50 -8.55 0.43 -13.57
N LEU A 51 -8.90 1.71 -13.69
CA LEU A 51 -10.31 2.13 -13.76
C LEU A 51 -10.99 1.58 -15.02
N VAL A 52 -10.36 1.71 -16.19
CA VAL A 52 -10.88 1.16 -17.46
C VAL A 52 -11.12 -0.35 -17.34
N ILE A 53 -10.15 -1.09 -16.81
CA ILE A 53 -10.25 -2.54 -16.60
C ILE A 53 -11.43 -2.87 -15.69
N ILE A 54 -11.62 -2.16 -14.58
CA ILE A 54 -12.74 -2.42 -13.65
C ILE A 54 -14.08 -2.20 -14.34
N PHE A 55 -14.26 -1.10 -15.07
CA PHE A 55 -15.52 -0.82 -15.75
C PHE A 55 -15.79 -1.81 -16.88
N ALA A 56 -14.76 -2.13 -17.68
CA ALA A 56 -14.84 -3.14 -18.74
C ALA A 56 -15.17 -4.52 -18.18
N LEU A 57 -14.48 -4.97 -17.12
CA LEU A 57 -14.72 -6.26 -16.47
C LEU A 57 -16.11 -6.31 -15.83
N LYS A 58 -16.59 -5.23 -15.19
CA LYS A 58 -17.95 -5.17 -14.66
C LYS A 58 -18.99 -5.39 -15.75
N LYS A 59 -18.83 -4.73 -16.90
CA LYS A 59 -19.71 -4.91 -18.07
C LYS A 59 -19.63 -6.33 -18.62
N PHE A 60 -18.42 -6.86 -18.76
CA PHE A 60 -18.18 -8.23 -19.22
C PHE A 60 -18.80 -9.29 -18.29
N MET A 61 -18.73 -9.07 -16.99
CA MET A 61 -19.28 -9.98 -15.97
C MET A 61 -20.78 -9.83 -15.77
N ALA A 62 -21.44 -8.79 -16.30
CA ALA A 62 -22.87 -8.54 -16.07
C ALA A 62 -23.73 -9.78 -16.34
N ASN A 63 -23.51 -10.41 -17.51
CA ASN A 63 -24.30 -11.55 -18.00
C ASN A 63 -23.62 -12.91 -17.78
N ARG A 64 -22.60 -13.01 -16.91
CA ARG A 64 -21.85 -14.26 -16.65
C ARG A 64 -22.02 -14.72 -15.21
N GLU A 65 -21.77 -15.98 -14.92
CA GLU A 65 -21.70 -16.43 -13.53
C GLU A 65 -20.38 -16.02 -12.88
N ALA A 66 -20.32 -16.06 -11.54
CA ALA A 66 -19.10 -15.77 -10.80
C ALA A 66 -18.03 -16.84 -11.09
N PHE A 67 -16.79 -16.41 -11.38
CA PHE A 67 -15.71 -17.36 -11.65
C PHE A 67 -15.27 -18.10 -10.38
N LYS A 68 -15.06 -19.41 -10.52
CA LYS A 68 -14.48 -20.26 -9.47
C LYS A 68 -12.96 -20.15 -9.49
N LEU A 69 -12.42 -19.21 -8.72
CA LEU A 69 -10.99 -18.93 -8.60
C LEU A 69 -10.35 -19.63 -7.39
N SER A 70 -10.61 -20.94 -7.22
CA SER A 70 -10.27 -21.70 -6.00
C SER A 70 -8.77 -21.85 -5.73
N GLY A 71 -7.91 -21.77 -6.75
CA GLY A 71 -6.44 -21.75 -6.58
C GLY A 71 -5.84 -20.34 -6.63
N VAL A 72 -6.37 -19.48 -7.50
CA VAL A 72 -5.80 -18.14 -7.76
C VAL A 72 -5.93 -17.22 -6.55
N VAL A 73 -7.11 -17.21 -5.89
CA VAL A 73 -7.37 -16.34 -4.73
C VAL A 73 -6.46 -16.67 -3.55
N PRO A 74 -6.36 -17.92 -3.06
CA PRO A 74 -5.47 -18.22 -1.94
C PRO A 74 -4.01 -17.95 -2.30
N LEU A 75 -3.56 -18.31 -3.51
CA LEU A 75 -2.19 -18.03 -3.96
C LEU A 75 -1.89 -16.53 -3.95
N HIS A 76 -2.77 -15.72 -4.54
CA HIS A 76 -2.62 -14.26 -4.58
C HIS A 76 -2.52 -13.65 -3.17
N ASN A 77 -3.42 -14.03 -2.27
CA ASN A 77 -3.41 -13.53 -0.89
C ASN A 77 -2.19 -14.03 -0.10
N SER A 78 -1.73 -15.26 -0.33
CA SER A 78 -0.52 -15.78 0.29
C SER A 78 0.75 -15.03 -0.18
N ILE A 79 0.83 -14.71 -1.48
CA ILE A 79 1.91 -13.87 -2.02
C ILE A 79 1.93 -12.51 -1.33
N LEU A 80 0.79 -11.83 -1.24
CA LEU A 80 0.69 -10.53 -0.58
C LEU A 80 0.98 -10.58 0.91
N CYS A 81 0.60 -11.66 1.59
CA CYS A 81 0.93 -11.90 2.99
C CYS A 81 2.45 -12.04 3.20
N ILE A 82 3.11 -12.89 2.41
CA ILE A 82 4.56 -13.13 2.51
C ILE A 82 5.33 -11.86 2.12
N TRP A 83 4.92 -11.18 1.05
CA TRP A 83 5.52 -9.92 0.63
C TRP A 83 5.40 -8.86 1.72
N SER A 84 4.21 -8.69 2.31
CA SER A 84 4.00 -7.75 3.43
C SER A 84 4.89 -8.07 4.63
N LEU A 85 5.05 -9.35 4.96
CA LEU A 85 5.94 -9.79 6.03
C LEU A 85 7.41 -9.49 5.72
N ALA A 86 7.86 -9.77 4.50
CA ALA A 86 9.22 -9.49 4.06
C ALA A 86 9.53 -7.99 4.13
N MET A 87 8.62 -7.13 3.65
CA MET A 87 8.75 -5.67 3.74
C MET A 87 8.82 -5.19 5.19
N LEU A 88 7.93 -5.71 6.05
CA LEU A 88 7.92 -5.35 7.46
C LEU A 88 9.26 -5.70 8.14
N LEU A 89 9.71 -6.94 7.98
CA LEU A 89 10.97 -7.39 8.58
C LEU A 89 12.17 -6.63 8.03
N GLY A 90 12.20 -6.39 6.72
CA GLY A 90 13.24 -5.62 6.05
C GLY A 90 13.35 -4.19 6.55
N ILE A 91 12.23 -3.46 6.59
CA ILE A 91 12.17 -2.08 7.07
C ILE A 91 12.57 -1.98 8.54
N ILE A 92 12.06 -2.88 9.39
CA ILE A 92 12.39 -2.86 10.82
C ILE A 92 13.85 -3.23 11.06
N TYR A 93 14.39 -4.20 10.32
CA TYR A 93 15.79 -4.60 10.43
C TYR A 93 16.74 -3.46 10.04
N GLU A 94 16.49 -2.78 8.92
CA GLU A 94 17.28 -1.64 8.47
C GLU A 94 17.12 -0.45 9.42
N LEU A 95 15.91 -0.17 9.92
CA LEU A 95 15.67 0.84 10.94
C LEU A 95 16.47 0.59 12.22
N VAL A 96 16.45 -0.66 12.73
CA VAL A 96 17.22 -1.06 13.92
C VAL A 96 18.72 -0.94 13.66
N ARG A 97 19.20 -1.33 12.47
CA ARG A 97 20.61 -1.18 12.09
C ARG A 97 21.04 0.29 12.13
N ILE A 98 20.26 1.18 11.49
CA ILE A 98 20.54 2.62 11.47
C ILE A 98 20.51 3.19 12.89
N TYR A 99 19.50 2.82 13.68
CA TYR A 99 19.36 3.26 15.08
C TYR A 99 20.52 2.84 15.98
N LEU A 100 21.01 1.60 15.83
CA LEU A 100 22.14 1.09 16.60
C LEU A 100 23.48 1.72 16.18
N SER A 101 23.58 2.16 14.92
CA SER A 101 24.75 2.90 14.42
C SER A 101 24.76 4.38 14.83
N GLU A 102 23.64 4.90 15.36
CA GLU A 102 23.48 6.32 15.71
C GLU A 102 24.01 6.64 17.10
N THR A 103 24.89 7.64 17.17
CA THR A 103 25.50 8.13 18.41
C THR A 103 24.91 9.46 18.89
N GLN A 104 24.08 10.12 18.08
CA GLN A 104 23.38 11.38 18.40
C GLN A 104 21.89 11.17 18.77
N ASP A 105 21.14 12.27 18.89
CA ASP A 105 19.74 12.30 19.35
C ASP A 105 18.81 11.41 18.51
N LYS A 106 18.57 10.22 19.03
CA LYS A 106 17.83 9.14 18.33
C LYS A 106 16.35 9.45 18.15
N THR A 107 15.81 10.38 18.94
CA THR A 107 14.40 10.77 18.88
C THR A 107 14.11 11.56 17.60
N LEU A 108 15.07 12.38 17.17
CA LEU A 108 14.94 13.18 15.97
C LEU A 108 14.84 12.27 14.74
N LEU A 109 15.74 11.28 14.62
CA LEU A 109 15.82 10.34 13.49
C LEU A 109 14.46 9.70 13.12
N TYR A 110 13.61 9.40 14.10
CA TYR A 110 12.32 8.75 13.84
C TYR A 110 11.30 9.64 13.13
N PHE A 111 11.30 10.94 13.43
CA PHE A 111 10.27 11.88 12.96
C PHE A 111 10.79 12.94 11.99
N CYS A 112 12.08 13.25 12.07
CA CYS A 112 12.80 14.21 11.28
C CYS A 112 14.14 13.58 10.92
N ASP A 113 14.33 13.20 9.66
CA ASP A 113 15.58 12.60 9.16
C ASP A 113 16.44 13.69 8.50
N PRO A 114 17.20 14.52 9.24
CA PRO A 114 17.90 15.67 8.66
C PRO A 114 19.07 15.28 7.76
N GLU A 115 19.63 14.09 7.98
CA GLU A 115 20.81 13.59 7.25
C GLU A 115 20.44 12.60 6.13
N HIS A 116 19.14 12.50 5.80
CA HIS A 116 18.60 11.60 4.79
C HIS A 116 19.08 10.14 4.99
N ARG A 117 19.17 9.69 6.25
CA ARG A 117 19.63 8.33 6.62
C ARG A 117 18.57 7.28 6.37
N LEU A 118 17.30 7.59 6.63
CA LEU A 118 16.14 6.76 6.30
C LEU A 118 15.70 6.97 4.84
N ALA A 119 16.13 8.08 4.24
CA ALA A 119 15.90 8.42 2.83
C ALA A 119 17.04 7.98 1.89
N LYS A 120 17.87 6.98 2.27
CA LYS A 120 18.85 6.35 1.37
C LYS A 120 19.07 4.86 1.66
N GLY A 121 19.82 4.21 0.78
CA GLY A 121 20.28 2.83 0.90
C GLY A 121 19.15 1.82 0.90
N LYS A 122 19.38 0.71 1.61
CA LYS A 122 18.46 -0.43 1.72
C LYS A 122 17.06 -0.04 2.24
N GLN A 123 16.97 1.03 3.03
CA GLN A 123 15.69 1.54 3.52
C GLN A 123 14.78 2.02 2.36
N VAL A 124 15.33 2.82 1.45
CA VAL A 124 14.59 3.31 0.28
C VAL A 124 14.29 2.19 -0.71
N TRP A 125 15.16 1.18 -0.78
CA TRP A 125 14.87 -0.02 -1.57
C TRP A 125 13.58 -0.69 -1.09
N TRP A 126 13.39 -0.84 0.22
CA TRP A 126 12.13 -1.36 0.75
C TRP A 126 10.92 -0.46 0.48
N PHE A 127 11.09 0.87 0.47
CA PHE A 127 10.02 1.79 0.07
C PHE A 127 9.63 1.62 -1.40
N TYR A 128 10.61 1.41 -2.28
CA TYR A 128 10.36 1.10 -3.68
C TYR A 128 9.65 -0.26 -3.84
N ILE A 129 10.06 -1.30 -3.11
CA ILE A 129 9.37 -2.59 -3.09
C ILE A 129 7.92 -2.44 -2.59
N PHE A 130 7.67 -1.57 -1.62
CA PHE A 130 6.32 -1.23 -1.16
C PHE A 130 5.49 -0.51 -2.24
N PHE A 131 6.08 0.43 -2.97
CA PHE A 131 5.43 1.05 -4.13
C PHE A 131 5.03 0.00 -5.19
N LEU A 132 5.92 -0.96 -5.49
CA LEU A 132 5.60 -2.06 -6.40
C LEU A 132 4.47 -2.95 -5.86
N SER A 133 4.41 -3.19 -4.55
CA SER A 133 3.30 -3.94 -3.93
C SER A 133 1.96 -3.26 -4.21
N LYS A 134 1.87 -1.92 -4.16
CA LYS A 134 0.62 -1.18 -4.46
C LYS A 134 0.14 -1.38 -5.89
N SER A 135 1.07 -1.51 -6.83
CA SER A 135 0.75 -1.83 -8.21
C SER A 135 0.18 -3.25 -8.33
N TYR A 136 0.74 -4.22 -7.60
CA TYR A 136 0.24 -5.59 -7.57
C TYR A 136 -1.12 -5.72 -6.84
N GLU A 137 -1.33 -4.95 -5.77
CA GLU A 137 -2.58 -4.89 -5.00
C GLU A 137 -3.78 -4.42 -5.86
N LEU A 138 -3.57 -3.77 -7.01
CA LEU A 138 -4.65 -3.44 -7.96
C LEU A 138 -5.39 -4.69 -8.46
N LEU A 139 -4.75 -5.87 -8.44
CA LEU A 139 -5.38 -7.14 -8.78
C LEU A 139 -6.46 -7.57 -7.78
N ASP A 140 -6.45 -7.07 -6.54
CA ASP A 140 -7.51 -7.34 -5.56
C ASP A 140 -8.87 -6.98 -6.12
N THR A 141 -8.99 -5.80 -6.74
CA THR A 141 -10.25 -5.34 -7.31
C THR A 141 -10.67 -6.16 -8.51
N VAL A 142 -9.72 -6.60 -9.34
CA VAL A 142 -9.98 -7.51 -10.47
C VAL A 142 -10.59 -8.82 -9.96
N ILE A 143 -10.00 -9.42 -8.93
CA ILE A 143 -10.50 -10.65 -8.30
C ILE A 143 -11.91 -10.44 -7.74
N ILE A 144 -12.18 -9.29 -7.09
CA ILE A 144 -13.51 -8.97 -6.56
C ILE A 144 -14.55 -8.90 -7.68
N VAL A 145 -14.24 -8.26 -8.81
CA VAL A 145 -15.15 -8.20 -9.99
C VAL A 145 -15.42 -9.59 -10.56
N LEU A 146 -14.37 -10.40 -10.77
CA LEU A 146 -14.49 -11.75 -11.33
C LEU A 146 -15.31 -12.69 -10.44
N LYS A 147 -15.29 -12.46 -9.11
CA LYS A 147 -16.10 -13.20 -8.14
C LYS A 147 -17.50 -12.60 -7.93
N LYS A 148 -17.90 -11.57 -8.69
CA LYS A 148 -19.17 -10.84 -8.53
C LYS A 148 -19.43 -10.37 -7.09
N ARG A 149 -18.38 -9.97 -6.37
CA ARG A 149 -18.50 -9.39 -5.03
C ARG A 149 -18.73 -7.89 -5.13
N PRO A 150 -19.51 -7.27 -4.22
CA PRO A 150 -19.79 -5.85 -4.28
C PRO A 150 -18.51 -5.05 -4.01
N ILE A 151 -18.15 -4.17 -4.95
CA ILE A 151 -17.04 -3.23 -4.78
C ILE A 151 -17.58 -1.97 -4.11
N ILE A 152 -17.00 -1.62 -2.97
CA ILE A 152 -17.31 -0.38 -2.26
C ILE A 152 -16.38 0.76 -2.75
N PHE A 153 -16.88 1.99 -2.69
CA PHE A 153 -16.10 3.19 -3.05
C PHE A 153 -14.76 3.27 -2.31
N LEU A 154 -14.75 3.00 -1.00
CA LEU A 154 -13.55 3.01 -0.16
C LEU A 154 -12.41 2.17 -0.75
N HIS A 155 -12.72 1.01 -1.31
CA HIS A 155 -11.72 0.11 -1.87
C HIS A 155 -11.06 0.70 -3.12
N VAL A 156 -11.85 1.14 -4.11
CA VAL A 156 -11.32 1.73 -5.36
C VAL A 156 -10.57 3.02 -5.08
N TYR A 157 -11.13 3.88 -4.21
CA TYR A 157 -10.49 5.12 -3.78
C TYR A 157 -9.13 4.85 -3.11
N HIS A 158 -9.09 3.91 -2.17
CA HIS A 158 -7.87 3.52 -1.49
C HIS A 158 -6.80 3.03 -2.48
N HIS A 159 -7.10 2.06 -3.34
CA HIS A 159 -6.11 1.51 -4.28
C HIS A 159 -5.56 2.54 -5.28
N CYS A 160 -6.38 3.49 -5.75
CA CYS A 160 -5.88 4.55 -6.63
C CYS A 160 -4.94 5.51 -5.89
N ILE A 161 -5.36 5.95 -4.70
CA ILE A 161 -4.66 6.99 -3.96
C ILE A 161 -3.40 6.44 -3.29
N THR A 162 -3.39 5.19 -2.81
CA THR A 162 -2.19 4.61 -2.21
C THR A 162 -1.06 4.48 -3.21
N LEU A 163 -1.33 4.13 -4.47
CA LEU A 163 -0.30 4.07 -5.51
C LEU A 163 0.34 5.45 -5.77
N ILE A 164 -0.48 6.50 -5.85
CA ILE A 164 0.01 7.87 -6.03
C ILE A 164 0.75 8.36 -4.79
N LEU A 165 0.22 8.09 -3.59
CA LEU A 165 0.81 8.50 -2.33
C LEU A 165 2.21 7.91 -2.13
N THR A 166 2.36 6.60 -2.34
CA THR A 166 3.67 5.95 -2.16
C THR A 166 4.69 6.43 -3.17
N PHE A 167 4.26 6.73 -4.40
CA PHE A 167 5.14 7.34 -5.39
C PHE A 167 5.59 8.75 -4.99
N VAL A 168 4.67 9.63 -4.59
CA VAL A 168 4.99 11.02 -4.17
C VAL A 168 5.93 11.03 -2.96
N MET A 169 5.77 10.10 -2.03
CA MET A 169 6.66 9.97 -0.86
C MET A 169 8.04 9.42 -1.23
N LEU A 170 8.11 8.51 -2.20
CA LEU A 170 9.37 7.99 -2.74
C LEU A 170 10.13 9.07 -3.52
N GLU A 171 9.45 9.82 -4.38
CA GLU A 171 10.02 10.88 -5.22
C GLU A 171 10.61 12.02 -4.38
N HIS A 172 9.93 12.42 -3.31
CA HIS A 172 10.38 13.50 -2.45
C HIS A 172 11.29 13.04 -1.30
N GLU A 173 11.75 11.79 -1.29
CA GLU A 173 12.70 11.26 -0.30
C GLU A 173 12.22 11.47 1.16
N THR A 174 10.92 11.33 1.42
CA THR A 174 10.35 11.64 2.73
C THR A 174 10.80 10.61 3.77
N GLY A 175 11.59 11.02 4.77
CA GLY A 175 12.13 10.10 5.77
C GLY A 175 11.07 9.41 6.64
N VAL A 176 10.06 10.16 7.12
CA VAL A 176 9.02 9.64 8.05
C VAL A 176 8.16 8.51 7.49
N GLN A 177 8.18 8.30 6.16
CA GLN A 177 7.31 7.33 5.50
C GLN A 177 7.52 5.91 6.02
N TRP A 178 8.68 5.61 6.61
CA TRP A 178 8.96 4.30 7.23
C TRP A 178 7.89 3.89 8.25
N MET A 179 7.33 4.84 9.01
CA MET A 179 6.30 4.55 10.02
C MET A 179 5.01 4.07 9.34
N ALA A 180 4.52 4.84 8.37
CA ALA A 180 3.29 4.51 7.65
C ALA A 180 3.43 3.22 6.84
N ILE A 181 4.59 3.01 6.20
CA ILE A 181 4.84 1.80 5.41
C ILE A 181 4.93 0.56 6.30
N SER A 182 5.68 0.62 7.40
CA SER A 182 5.80 -0.52 8.33
C SER A 182 4.48 -0.82 9.04
N ALA A 183 3.73 0.20 9.47
CA ALA A 183 2.40 0.01 10.05
C ALA A 183 1.42 -0.60 9.03
N ASN A 184 1.43 -0.14 7.78
CA ASN A 184 0.61 -0.71 6.71
C ASN A 184 0.97 -2.18 6.43
N ALA A 185 2.27 -2.50 6.34
CA ALA A 185 2.74 -3.86 6.15
C ALA A 185 2.33 -4.77 7.32
N ALA A 186 2.44 -4.28 8.57
CA ALA A 186 2.03 -5.00 9.77
C ALA A 186 0.53 -5.32 9.81
N VAL A 187 -0.32 -4.42 9.30
CA VAL A 187 -1.77 -4.65 9.19
C VAL A 187 -2.11 -5.56 7.99
N HIS A 188 -1.35 -5.47 6.90
CA HIS A 188 -1.57 -6.27 5.71
C HIS A 188 -1.24 -7.75 5.89
N VAL A 189 -0.26 -8.11 6.73
CA VAL A 189 0.03 -9.51 7.07
C VAL A 189 -1.22 -10.25 7.58
N PRO A 190 -1.87 -9.86 8.69
CA PRO A 190 -3.06 -10.54 9.19
C PRO A 190 -4.28 -10.35 8.27
N MET A 191 -4.38 -9.26 7.53
CA MET A 191 -5.48 -9.03 6.57
C MET A 191 -5.43 -10.01 5.40
N TYR A 192 -4.29 -10.12 4.71
CA TYR A 192 -4.13 -11.04 3.59
C TYR A 192 -4.12 -12.49 4.04
N PHE A 193 -3.58 -12.79 5.24
CA PHE A 193 -3.73 -14.11 5.85
C PHE A 193 -5.20 -14.47 6.09
N TYR A 194 -5.99 -13.53 6.61
CA TYR A 194 -7.45 -13.72 6.77
C TYR A 194 -8.15 -13.98 5.43
N TYR A 195 -7.78 -13.26 4.36
CA TYR A 195 -8.38 -13.49 3.03
C TYR A 195 -7.95 -14.80 2.39
N ALA A 196 -6.71 -15.23 2.57
CA ALA A 196 -6.24 -16.53 2.13
C ALA A 196 -7.07 -17.65 2.79
N LEU A 197 -7.23 -17.61 4.12
CA LEU A 197 -8.07 -18.56 4.87
C LEU A 197 -9.54 -18.52 4.44
N SER A 198 -10.10 -17.31 4.30
CA SER A 198 -11.48 -17.09 3.84
C SER A 198 -11.73 -17.65 2.43
N SER A 199 -10.70 -17.70 1.59
CA SER A 199 -10.80 -18.21 0.24
C SER A 199 -10.85 -19.74 0.15
N VAL A 200 -10.29 -20.44 1.14
CA VAL A 200 -10.33 -21.91 1.26
C VAL A 200 -11.51 -22.43 2.09
N GLY A 201 -12.42 -21.54 2.49
CA GLY A 201 -13.66 -21.89 3.19
C GLY A 201 -13.60 -21.77 4.72
N TYR A 202 -12.47 -21.34 5.29
CA TYR A 202 -12.38 -21.06 6.72
C TYR A 202 -12.77 -19.60 6.98
N SER A 203 -13.70 -19.33 7.91
CA SER A 203 -14.12 -17.95 8.22
C SER A 203 -13.66 -17.55 9.64
N PRO A 204 -12.49 -16.92 9.79
CA PRO A 204 -12.00 -16.52 11.10
C PRO A 204 -12.91 -15.52 11.82
N TRP A 205 -13.03 -15.65 13.14
CA TRP A 205 -13.84 -14.76 13.98
C TRP A 205 -13.21 -13.38 14.18
N TRP A 206 -11.90 -13.24 13.94
CA TRP A 206 -11.16 -12.01 14.23
C TRP A 206 -11.23 -10.92 13.15
N LYS A 207 -12.13 -11.06 12.16
CA LYS A 207 -12.34 -10.05 11.09
C LYS A 207 -12.49 -8.63 11.64
N ARG A 208 -13.25 -8.47 12.73
CA ARG A 208 -13.50 -7.17 13.36
C ARG A 208 -12.21 -6.52 13.90
N TYR A 209 -11.31 -7.31 14.48
CA TYR A 209 -10.06 -6.80 15.04
C TYR A 209 -9.10 -6.32 13.94
N ILE A 210 -9.15 -6.91 12.73
CA ILE A 210 -8.40 -6.41 11.57
C ILE A 210 -8.82 -4.98 11.23
N THR A 211 -10.12 -4.72 11.15
CA THR A 211 -10.62 -3.35 10.87
C THR A 211 -10.29 -2.37 12.00
N GLN A 212 -10.31 -2.82 13.26
CA GLN A 212 -9.85 -1.99 14.38
C GLN A 212 -8.35 -1.67 14.28
N PHE A 213 -7.55 -2.65 13.89
CA PHE A 213 -6.11 -2.46 13.71
C PHE A 213 -5.79 -1.48 12.58
N GLN A 214 -6.52 -1.53 11.45
CA GLN A 214 -6.44 -0.53 10.37
C GLN A 214 -6.75 0.88 10.87
N ILE A 215 -7.78 1.06 11.68
CA ILE A 215 -8.14 2.38 12.23
C ILE A 215 -7.03 2.90 13.15
N ILE A 216 -6.51 2.04 14.04
CA ILE A 216 -5.40 2.40 14.94
C ILE A 216 -4.16 2.80 14.12
N GLN A 217 -3.83 2.04 13.07
CA GLN A 217 -2.73 2.35 12.15
C GLN A 217 -2.88 3.76 11.55
N PHE A 218 -4.05 4.11 10.99
CA PHE A 218 -4.25 5.46 10.45
C PHE A 218 -4.15 6.58 11.50
N VAL A 219 -4.58 6.33 12.73
CA VAL A 219 -4.42 7.31 13.83
C VAL A 219 -2.94 7.50 14.17
N CYS A 220 -2.17 6.42 14.30
CA CYS A 220 -0.74 6.47 14.55
C CYS A 220 0.01 7.20 13.43
N ASP A 221 -0.31 6.90 12.17
CA ASP A 221 0.31 7.52 11.00
C ASP A 221 0.02 9.03 10.93
N LEU A 222 -1.21 9.45 11.26
CA LEU A 222 -1.59 10.86 11.31
C LEU A 222 -0.82 11.64 12.38
N ILE A 223 -0.62 11.03 13.56
CA ILE A 223 0.15 11.64 14.65
C ILE A 223 1.62 11.75 14.25
N ALA A 224 2.20 10.68 13.71
CA ALA A 224 3.60 10.66 13.27
C ALA A 224 3.88 11.71 12.18
N ASN A 225 3.01 11.77 11.16
CA ASN A 225 3.15 12.73 10.07
C ASN A 225 2.96 14.18 10.56
N PHE A 226 2.06 14.41 11.53
CA PHE A 226 1.90 15.72 12.17
C PHE A 226 3.12 16.15 12.99
N ILE A 227 3.73 15.23 13.75
CA ILE A 227 4.96 15.51 14.50
C ILE A 227 6.10 15.88 13.54
N GLY A 228 6.29 15.12 12.45
CA GLY A 228 7.30 15.44 11.45
C GLY A 228 7.06 16.80 10.77
N PHE A 229 5.80 17.13 10.46
CA PHE A 229 5.41 18.46 9.98
C PHE A 229 5.78 19.55 11.01
N TRP A 230 5.49 19.35 12.29
CA TRP A 230 5.80 20.32 13.35
C TRP A 230 7.30 20.61 13.46
N PHE A 231 8.17 19.60 13.39
CA PHE A 231 9.63 19.79 13.43
C PHE A 231 10.16 20.64 12.27
N ILE A 232 9.57 20.52 11.08
CA ILE A 232 9.98 21.29 9.89
C ILE A 232 9.55 22.75 10.02
N PHE A 233 8.26 22.97 10.32
CA PHE A 233 7.67 24.30 10.22
C PHE A 233 7.82 25.15 11.48
N HIS A 234 7.91 24.54 12.66
CA HIS A 234 7.98 25.26 13.92
C HIS A 234 9.39 25.27 14.52
N ASP A 235 10.13 24.16 14.43
CA ASP A 235 11.49 24.07 14.96
C ASP A 235 12.56 24.50 13.94
N GLY A 236 12.16 24.79 12.70
CA GLY A 236 13.03 25.27 11.63
C GLY A 236 14.07 24.25 11.15
N ARG A 237 13.87 22.95 11.45
CA ARG A 237 14.81 21.90 11.10
C ARG A 237 14.71 21.52 9.63
N LYS A 238 15.85 21.27 9.01
CA LYS A 238 15.93 20.67 7.67
C LYS A 238 15.73 19.17 7.80
N CYS A 239 14.50 18.68 7.66
CA CYS A 239 14.19 17.24 7.62
C CYS A 239 14.05 16.76 6.17
N ALA A 240 14.40 15.51 5.87
CA ALA A 240 14.17 14.91 4.56
C ALA A 240 12.68 14.87 4.19
N GLY A 241 12.35 15.33 2.98
CA GLY A 241 10.98 15.42 2.47
C GLY A 241 10.64 16.80 1.93
N HIS A 242 9.67 16.85 1.02
CA HIS A 242 9.13 18.11 0.49
C HIS A 242 7.80 18.48 1.17
N PRO A 243 7.56 19.76 1.56
CA PRO A 243 6.31 20.21 2.19
C PRO A 243 5.02 19.70 1.55
N PHE A 244 5.00 19.65 0.22
CA PHE A 244 3.88 19.11 -0.54
C PHE A 244 3.55 17.65 -0.15
N SER A 245 4.55 16.78 -0.05
CA SER A 245 4.35 15.38 0.35
C SER A 245 3.72 15.26 1.72
N TRP A 246 4.16 16.07 2.68
CA TRP A 246 3.63 16.06 4.04
C TRP A 246 2.16 16.46 4.09
N ILE A 247 1.81 17.57 3.42
CA ILE A 247 0.42 18.06 3.36
C ILE A 247 -0.46 17.07 2.60
N PHE A 248 0.02 16.55 1.48
CA PHE A 248 -0.67 15.56 0.67
C PHE A 248 -0.90 14.27 1.46
N GLY A 249 0.14 13.74 2.11
CA GLY A 249 0.07 12.57 2.98
C GLY A 249 -0.89 12.75 4.14
N GLN A 250 -0.83 13.89 4.85
CA GLN A 250 -1.75 14.21 5.94
C GLN A 250 -3.21 14.21 5.46
N SER A 251 -3.47 14.84 4.31
CA SER A 251 -4.81 14.95 3.73
C SER A 251 -5.36 13.57 3.34
N VAL A 252 -4.53 12.73 2.72
CA VAL A 252 -4.89 11.37 2.32
C VAL A 252 -5.14 10.49 3.54
N LEU A 253 -4.25 10.49 4.53
CA LEU A 253 -4.40 9.68 5.74
C LEU A 253 -5.68 10.07 6.50
N LEU A 254 -6.02 11.36 6.57
CA LEU A 254 -7.24 11.83 7.20
C LEU A 254 -8.48 11.32 6.44
N SER A 255 -8.45 11.39 5.10
CA SER A 255 -9.53 10.86 4.27
C SER A 255 -9.75 9.36 4.49
N PHE A 256 -8.67 8.57 4.61
CA PHE A 256 -8.75 7.14 4.88
C PHE A 256 -9.32 6.87 6.26
N LEU A 257 -8.83 7.55 7.31
CA LEU A 257 -9.36 7.38 8.66
C LEU A 257 -10.88 7.59 8.70
N LEU A 258 -11.37 8.69 8.10
CA LEU A 258 -12.81 8.99 8.07
C LEU A 258 -13.61 7.91 7.32
N LEU A 259 -13.10 7.44 6.18
CA LEU A 259 -13.77 6.39 5.40
C LEU A 259 -13.78 5.04 6.12
N PHE A 260 -12.70 4.67 6.81
CA PHE A 260 -12.61 3.44 7.61
C PHE A 260 -13.50 3.49 8.85
N ILE A 261 -13.58 4.62 9.55
CA ILE A 261 -14.54 4.82 10.64
C ILE A 261 -15.97 4.68 10.13
N ASN A 262 -16.32 5.34 9.02
CA ASN A 262 -17.64 5.22 8.40
C ASN A 262 -17.96 3.76 8.02
N PHE A 263 -17.00 3.04 7.43
CA PHE A 263 -17.14 1.62 7.12
C PHE A 263 -17.36 0.78 8.38
N PHE A 264 -16.58 1.02 9.44
CA PHE A 264 -16.68 0.29 10.70
C PHE A 264 -18.05 0.51 11.37
N VAL A 265 -18.51 1.75 11.48
CA VAL A 265 -19.82 2.09 12.04
C VAL A 265 -20.95 1.45 11.25
N LYS A 266 -20.91 1.53 9.91
CA LYS A 266 -21.93 0.91 9.05
C LYS A 266 -21.97 -0.61 9.16
N THR A 267 -20.82 -1.25 9.35
CA THR A 267 -20.69 -2.72 9.36
C THR A 267 -20.95 -3.33 10.74
N TYR A 268 -20.51 -2.67 11.82
CA TYR A 268 -20.48 -3.25 13.16
C TYR A 268 -21.35 -2.55 14.20
N SER A 269 -21.81 -1.31 13.94
CA SER A 269 -22.58 -0.53 14.92
C SER A 269 -24.09 -0.49 14.66
N LYS A 270 -24.59 -1.08 13.56
CA LYS A 270 -26.04 -1.25 13.35
C LYS A 270 -26.58 -2.39 14.23
N LYS A 271 -27.50 -2.06 15.14
CA LYS A 271 -28.30 -3.02 15.92
C LYS A 271 -29.15 -3.91 14.98
N PRO A 272 -29.50 -5.15 15.38
CA PRO A 272 -30.50 -5.93 14.65
C PRO A 272 -31.78 -5.11 14.58
N GLU A 273 -32.33 -4.96 13.38
CA GLU A 273 -33.69 -4.45 13.23
C GLU A 273 -34.60 -5.37 14.06
N ALA A 274 -35.28 -4.80 15.05
CA ALA A 274 -36.21 -5.57 15.88
C ALA A 274 -37.21 -6.24 14.93
N ARG A 275 -37.28 -7.59 14.98
CA ARG A 275 -38.31 -8.35 14.26
C ARG A 275 -39.65 -7.69 14.57
N ARG A 276 -40.29 -7.08 13.58
CA ARG A 276 -41.69 -6.64 13.71
C ARG A 276 -42.49 -7.84 14.20
N PRO A 277 -43.23 -7.75 15.31
CA PRO A 277 -44.08 -8.85 15.72
C PRO A 277 -45.09 -9.09 14.59
N THR A 278 -45.05 -10.30 14.02
CA THR A 278 -46.11 -10.80 13.16
C THR A 278 -47.41 -10.68 13.93
N LYS A 279 -48.33 -9.82 13.45
CA LYS A 279 -49.73 -9.83 13.88
C LYS A 279 -50.22 -11.26 13.72
N LYS A 280 -50.59 -11.92 14.82
CA LYS A 280 -51.45 -13.10 14.76
C LYS A 280 -52.83 -12.61 14.36
N GLU A 281 -53.23 -12.89 13.13
CA GLU A 281 -54.65 -12.96 12.77
C GLU A 281 -55.21 -14.19 13.46
N ASN A 282 -56.14 -13.97 14.38
CA ASN A 282 -57.17 -14.90 14.84
C ASN A 282 -58.42 -14.06 15.10
#